data_AF-A0A381TMB3-F1
#
_entry.id   AF-A0A381TMB3-F1
#
_cell.length_a   1.000
_cell.length_b   1.000
_cell.length_c   1.000
_cell.angle_alpha   90.00
_cell.angle_beta   90.00
_cell.angle_gamma   90.00
#
_symmetry.space_group_name_H-M   'P 1'
#
loop_
_entity.id
_entity.type
_entity.pdbx_description
1 polymer ?
#
loop_
_entity_poly.entity_id
_entity_poly.type
_entity_poly.pdbx_seq_one_letter_code
_entity_poly.pdbx_strand_id
1 'polypeptide(L)' 'MKAVIDGGATMLLIDVREDYEVESGSMPGSIHIPLGQLEGRMSDIPKDVRLVFF' A
#
# COMPACT_ATOMS: atom_id res chain seq x y z
N MET A 1 -5.39 -6.75 -1.24
CA MET A 1 -5.98 -5.64 -0.46
C MET A 1 -7.18 -6.08 0.37
N LYS A 2 -8.23 -6.67 -0.24
CA LYS A 2 -9.48 -7.03 0.46
C LYS A 2 -9.31 -7.74 1.81
N ALA A 3 -8.36 -8.66 1.94
CA ALA A 3 -8.08 -9.38 3.21
C ALA A 3 -7.58 -8.50 4.37
N VAL A 4 -6.84 -7.41 4.10
CA VAL A 4 -6.39 -6.47 5.15
C VAL A 4 -7.55 -5.60 5.63
N ILE A 5 -8.47 -5.28 4.71
CA ILE A 5 -9.61 -4.39 4.94
C ILE A 5 -10.75 -5.13 5.65
N ASP A 6 -10.98 -6.40 5.31
CA ASP A 6 -11.99 -7.25 5.95
C ASP A 6 -11.70 -7.47 7.47
N GLY A 7 -10.49 -7.14 7.95
CA GLY A 7 -10.11 -7.14 9.37
C GLY A 7 -10.41 -5.86 10.17
N GLY A 8 -11.06 -4.86 9.57
CA GLY A 8 -11.38 -3.58 10.24
C GLY A 8 -10.25 -2.54 10.23
N ALA A 9 -9.30 -2.65 9.29
CA ALA A 9 -8.22 -1.69 9.16
C ALA A 9 -8.75 -0.31 8.75
N THR A 10 -8.48 0.72 9.56
CA THR A 10 -8.86 2.12 9.28
C THR A 10 -7.75 2.90 8.55
N MET A 11 -6.59 2.27 8.36
CA MET A 11 -5.41 2.86 7.72
C MET A 11 -4.65 1.81 6.91
N LEU A 12 -4.09 2.24 5.77
CA LEU A 12 -3.17 1.46 4.95
C LEU A 12 -1.84 2.21 4.79
N LEU A 13 -0.75 1.50 5.03
CA LEU A 13 0.62 1.92 4.71
C LEU A 13 0.97 1.44 3.31
N ILE A 14 1.28 2.36 2.41
CA ILE A 14 1.64 2.09 1.01
C ILE A 14 3.11 2.46 0.84
N ASP A 15 3.95 1.48 0.58
CA ASP A 15 5.36 1.68 0.21
C ASP A 15 5.41 1.97 -1.30
N VAL A 16 5.86 3.17 -1.70
CA VAL A 16 5.86 3.60 -3.11
C VAL A 16 7.25 3.54 -3.77
N ARG A 17 8.22 2.98 -3.06
CA ARG A 17 9.59 2.80 -3.54
C ARG A 17 9.65 1.80 -4.69
N GLU A 18 10.77 1.81 -5.41
CA GLU A 18 11.02 0.83 -6.47
C GLU A 18 11.33 -0.56 -5.90
N ASP A 19 11.12 -1.61 -6.71
CA ASP A 19 11.28 -3.01 -6.29
C ASP A 19 12.63 -3.28 -5.61
N TYR A 20 13.72 -2.75 -6.18
CA TYR A 20 15.08 -2.96 -5.67
C TYR A 20 15.33 -2.34 -4.29
N GLU A 21 14.57 -1.30 -3.91
CA GLU A 21 14.68 -0.68 -2.58
C GLU A 21 13.95 -1.52 -1.53
N VAL A 22 12.83 -2.14 -1.92
CA VAL A 22 12.01 -3.02 -1.06
C VAL A 22 12.70 -4.36 -0.81
N GLU A 23 13.42 -4.88 -1.79
CA GLU A 23 14.25 -6.09 -1.66
C GLU A 23 15.30 -5.95 -0.54
N SER A 24 15.82 -4.74 -0.32
CA SER A 24 16.77 -4.45 0.76
C SER A 24 16.13 -4.40 2.16
N GLY A 25 14.80 -4.29 2.21
CA GLY A 25 14.03 -4.24 3.44
C GLY A 25 12.70 -3.48 3.26
N SER A 26 11.66 -3.97 3.93
CA SER A 26 10.32 -3.39 3.90
C SER A 26 9.68 -3.31 5.27
N MET A 27 8.75 -2.38 5.45
CA MET A 27 8.01 -2.24 6.70
C MET A 27 6.96 -3.37 6.81
N PRO A 28 6.97 -4.18 7.88
CA PRO A 28 5.95 -5.21 8.05
C PRO A 28 4.54 -4.63 8.01
N GLY A 29 3.68 -5.23 7.18
CA GLY A 29 2.29 -4.79 7.03
C GLY A 29 2.08 -3.64 6.05
N SER A 30 3.12 -3.09 5.42
CA SER A 30 2.95 -2.21 4.27
C SER A 30 2.50 -2.99 3.04
N ILE A 31 1.80 -2.30 2.15
CA ILE A 31 1.46 -2.78 0.82
C ILE A 31 2.39 -2.07 -0.14
N HIS A 32 3.20 -2.83 -0.88
CA HIS A 32 4.10 -2.26 -1.87
C HIS A 32 3.36 -2.02 -3.20
N ILE A 33 3.44 -0.77 -3.67
CA ILE A 33 2.91 -0.34 -4.97
C ILE A 33 3.89 0.72 -5.51
N PRO A 34 4.77 0.39 -6.47
CA PRO A 34 5.70 1.36 -7.04
C PRO A 34 4.98 2.62 -7.52
N LEU A 35 5.60 3.80 -7.34
CA LEU A 35 4.97 5.08 -7.63
C LEU A 35 4.40 5.16 -9.05
N GLY A 36 5.13 4.66 -10.05
CA GLY A 36 4.68 4.64 -11.44
C GLY A 36 3.45 3.75 -11.70
N GLN A 37 3.12 2.85 -10.78
CA GLN A 37 1.94 1.97 -10.84
C GLN A 37 0.79 2.46 -9.94
N LEU A 38 1.06 3.39 -9.03
CA LEU A 38 0.11 3.79 -8.00
C LEU A 38 -1.21 4.32 -8.57
N GLU A 39 -1.13 5.20 -9.57
CA GLU A 39 -2.32 5.81 -10.20
C GLU A 39 -3.28 4.74 -10.73
N GLY A 40 -2.77 3.73 -11.42
CA GLY A 40 -3.56 2.62 -11.97
C GLY A 40 -4.14 1.68 -10.91
N ARG A 41 -3.68 1.78 -9.65
CA ARG A 41 -4.11 0.94 -8.53
C ARG A 41 -5.02 1.69 -7.55
N MET A 42 -5.18 3.01 -7.70
CA MET A 42 -6.03 3.82 -6.82
C MET A 42 -7.50 3.36 -6.80
N SER A 43 -7.99 2.74 -7.88
CA SER A 43 -9.35 2.17 -7.94
C SER A 43 -9.54 0.94 -7.07
N ASP A 44 -8.45 0.23 -6.72
CA ASP A 44 -8.50 -0.99 -5.90
C ASP A 44 -8.49 -0.66 -4.39
N ILE A 45 -8.19 0.59 -4.05
CA ILE A 45 -8.02 1.05 -2.69
C ILE A 45 -9.37 1.56 -2.16
N PRO A 46 -9.85 1.06 -1.00
CA PRO A 46 -11.06 1.57 -0.38
C PRO A 46 -10.95 3.06 -0.07
N LYS A 47 -12.07 3.78 -0.16
CA LYS A 47 -12.10 5.23 0.06
C LYS A 47 -12.33 5.62 1.53
N ASP A 48 -12.71 4.66 2.36
CA ASP A 48 -13.04 4.80 3.77
C ASP A 48 -11.86 4.48 4.70
N VAL A 49 -10.65 4.38 4.15
CA VAL A 49 -9.42 4.16 4.90
C VAL A 49 -8.44 5.31 4.70
N ARG A 50 -7.66 5.62 5.75
CA ARG A 50 -6.57 6.58 5.64
C ARG A 50 -5.40 5.97 4.90
N LEU A 51 -4.90 6.65 3.87
CA LEU A 51 -3.68 6.25 3.17
C LEU A 51 -2.48 7.00 3.72
N VAL A 52 -1.40 6.27 3.96
CA VAL A 52 -0.09 6.81 4.31
C VAL A 52 0.92 6.26 3.31
N PHE A 53 1.55 7.15 2.56
CA PHE A 53 2.59 6.82 1.59
C PHE A 53 3.97 7.06 2.21
N PHE A 54 4.94 6.20 1.88
CA PHE A 54 6.34 6.37 2.26
C PHE A 54 7.28 5.77 1.21
#